data_AF-A0A1U8N3F8-F1
#
_entry.id   AF-A0A1U8N3F8-F1
#
_cell.length_a   1.000
_cell.length_b   1.000
_cell.length_c   1.000
_cell.angle_alpha   90.00
_cell.angle_beta   90.00
_cell.angle_gamma   90.00
#
_symmetry.space_group_name_H-M   'P 1'
#
loop_
_entity.id
_entity.type
_entity.pdbx_description
1 polymer ?
#
loop_
_entity_poly.entity_id
_entity_poly.type
_entity_poly.pdbx_seq_one_letter_code
_entity_poly.pdbx_strand_id
1 'polypeptide(L)'
;FDIDNAQGAFPVRSGESPLTATSLKNCSVKATLDCQQPVVRIDDSLSPASLDSVVIAERDTRSEKYPSTSPINSVECLEADQLIQDVHSTEHDNDFTGTQYVPVYVKLSTGFINNFCQLADPDGVRQELSHMNSLNVDGVIVDCWWGIVECWNPQKYVWSGYRELFNYIREFKMKIQVVMAFHEYGRTDSADVLISLPNWILEIGKENQDIFFTDREGRRTTEFLSWGINKERVLNGRTGVEVYFDFMRSFRTEFDDLFAEGLISAVEIGLGPSGELRYPSFSERMGWRYPGIGEFQCYDKYLQQHLQRAAKLRGHSFWARGPDNAGHYNSRPHETGFFCERGDYDSYYGRFFLHWYAQALMDHADNVLSLANLAFEETKIIVKIPAVYWWYKTSSHAAELTAGYNNPTNQDGYSPVFEVLKKHSVTVKFVCYGLQICSYENDEAFADPEGLSWQVLNSVWDRGLKVAGENTLSCYDKEGCLRIIETAKPRNDPDRRHFSFFVYQQPSPLVQGVICLPDLDYFIKCMHGDITGDLVP
;
A
#
# COMPACT_ATOMS: atom_id res chain seq x y z
N PHE A 1 20.61 -52.70 -1.25
CA PHE A 1 21.98 -53.19 -1.07
C PHE A 1 22.56 -52.55 0.19
N ASP A 2 22.45 -53.05 1.41
CA ASP A 2 21.61 -54.00 2.17
C ASP A 2 22.08 -53.73 3.62
N ILE A 3 21.20 -53.45 4.61
CA ILE A 3 20.68 -54.38 5.65
C ILE A 3 21.83 -54.89 6.56
N ASP A 4 21.89 -54.75 7.89
CA ASP A 4 20.98 -55.01 9.03
C ASP A 4 21.31 -54.06 10.22
N ASN A 5 20.44 -53.61 11.17
CA ASN A 5 19.32 -54.13 11.95
C ASN A 5 19.70 -54.83 13.29
N ALA A 6 19.30 -54.23 14.43
CA ALA A 6 19.07 -54.95 15.71
C ALA A 6 18.20 -54.12 16.69
N GLN A 7 17.15 -54.76 17.21
CA GLN A 7 16.02 -54.25 18.01
C GLN A 7 16.22 -54.43 19.54
N GLY A 8 15.33 -53.79 20.32
CA GLY A 8 14.87 -54.25 21.65
C GLY A 8 14.38 -53.10 22.54
N ALA A 9 13.10 -52.72 22.55
CA ALA A 9 11.92 -53.31 23.24
C ALA A 9 11.62 -52.68 24.62
N PHE A 10 10.41 -52.12 24.74
CA PHE A 10 9.73 -51.58 25.94
C PHE A 10 9.37 -52.68 26.97
N PRO A 11 9.01 -52.29 28.22
CA PRO A 11 7.59 -52.39 28.58
C PRO A 11 7.06 -51.24 29.49
N VAL A 12 5.82 -51.41 29.94
CA VAL A 12 4.75 -50.41 30.17
C VAL A 12 4.19 -50.47 31.61
N ARG A 13 3.79 -49.29 32.13
CA ARG A 13 2.66 -48.93 33.05
C ARG A 13 2.75 -48.93 34.60
N SER A 14 1.88 -48.02 35.08
CA SER A 14 1.21 -47.85 36.41
C SER A 14 2.06 -47.24 37.52
N GLY A 15 1.60 -46.35 38.39
CA GLY A 15 0.31 -45.71 38.65
C GLY A 15 0.31 -45.21 40.11
N GLU A 16 -0.40 -44.11 40.38
CA GLU A 16 -0.81 -43.56 41.70
C GLU A 16 0.15 -42.65 42.52
N SER A 17 -0.43 -41.51 42.95
CA SER A 17 0.05 -40.56 43.96
C SER A 17 -0.18 -41.09 45.40
N PRO A 18 0.37 -40.46 46.47
CA PRO A 18 -0.37 -39.35 47.12
C PRO A 18 0.47 -38.26 47.86
N LEU A 19 -0.14 -37.07 47.94
CA LEU A 19 -0.22 -36.06 49.02
C LEU A 19 0.95 -35.86 50.02
N THR A 20 1.34 -34.59 50.21
CA THR A 20 1.47 -33.95 51.54
C THR A 20 1.26 -32.43 51.46
N ALA A 21 0.61 -31.90 52.48
CA ALA A 21 0.19 -30.50 52.67
C ALA A 21 0.93 -29.87 53.86
N THR A 22 0.83 -28.53 53.98
CA THR A 22 1.01 -27.59 55.14
C THR A 22 1.94 -26.41 54.79
N SER A 23 1.70 -25.12 55.14
CA SER A 23 0.67 -24.43 55.92
C SER A 23 0.86 -22.88 55.93
N LEU A 24 -0.26 -22.15 55.78
CA LEU A 24 -0.72 -20.89 56.44
C LEU A 24 0.02 -19.52 56.37
N LYS A 25 -0.72 -18.46 55.97
CA LYS A 25 -1.33 -17.36 56.81
C LYS A 25 -1.83 -16.18 55.91
N ASN A 26 -3.14 -15.83 55.89
CA ASN A 26 -3.88 -14.79 56.67
C ASN A 26 -3.38 -13.34 56.40
N CYS A 27 -4.15 -12.27 56.08
CA CYS A 27 -5.47 -11.70 56.49
C CYS A 27 -5.86 -10.60 55.44
N SER A 28 -7.11 -10.30 55.02
CA SER A 28 -8.34 -9.79 55.69
C SER A 28 -8.53 -8.25 55.66
N VAL A 29 -9.55 -7.80 54.88
CA VAL A 29 -10.64 -6.83 55.23
C VAL A 29 -10.63 -5.32 54.85
N LYS A 30 -11.83 -4.88 54.35
CA LYS A 30 -12.54 -3.55 54.27
C LYS A 30 -12.31 -2.67 53.02
N ALA A 31 -13.32 -2.49 52.13
CA ALA A 31 -14.51 -1.56 52.16
C ALA A 31 -14.12 -0.13 51.67
N THR A 32 -14.83 0.64 50.82
CA THR A 32 -16.27 0.81 50.50
C THR A 32 -16.46 1.84 49.34
N LEU A 33 -17.63 1.82 48.65
CA LEU A 33 -18.36 2.92 47.93
C LEU A 33 -17.68 3.60 46.69
N ASP A 34 -18.34 4.03 45.60
CA ASP A 34 -19.75 4.21 45.20
C ASP A 34 -19.88 4.53 43.69
N CYS A 35 -21.14 4.57 43.18
CA CYS A 35 -21.65 5.29 41.99
C CYS A 35 -21.82 4.59 40.59
N GLN A 36 -23.00 3.97 40.45
CA GLN A 36 -24.08 4.23 39.46
C GLN A 36 -23.84 4.30 37.93
N GLN A 37 -24.54 3.40 37.21
CA GLN A 37 -24.95 3.51 35.79
C GLN A 37 -26.36 4.13 35.67
N PRO A 38 -26.73 4.74 34.53
CA PRO A 38 -28.12 4.90 34.15
C PRO A 38 -28.52 3.96 33.00
N VAL A 39 -29.58 3.20 33.27
CA VAL A 39 -30.46 2.52 32.31
C VAL A 39 -31.51 3.54 31.86
N VAL A 40 -31.74 3.68 30.55
CA VAL A 40 -32.92 4.40 30.02
C VAL A 40 -33.74 3.43 29.18
N ARG A 41 -35.03 3.38 29.52
CA ARG A 41 -36.06 2.52 28.95
C ARG A 41 -36.69 3.13 27.69
N ILE A 42 -37.24 2.21 26.91
CA ILE A 42 -38.13 2.32 25.75
C ILE A 42 -39.30 3.27 26.02
N ASP A 43 -39.68 4.05 25.00
CA ASP A 43 -41.07 4.49 24.83
C ASP A 43 -41.46 4.48 23.33
N ASP A 44 -42.61 3.88 23.06
CA ASP A 44 -43.27 3.72 21.76
C ASP A 44 -44.22 4.91 21.53
N SER A 45 -44.19 5.56 20.36
CA SER A 45 -45.38 6.20 19.79
C SER A 45 -45.22 6.66 18.33
N LEU A 46 -45.85 5.89 17.44
CA LEU A 46 -46.77 6.27 16.35
C LEU A 46 -46.50 7.52 15.48
N SER A 47 -46.44 7.24 14.17
CA SER A 47 -46.56 8.17 13.03
C SER A 47 -47.86 9.00 13.03
N PRO A 48 -47.90 10.07 12.21
CA PRO A 48 -48.88 10.07 11.13
C PRO A 48 -48.35 10.60 9.79
N ALA A 49 -48.95 10.10 8.70
CA ALA A 49 -48.82 10.61 7.33
C ALA A 49 -50.00 11.53 6.97
N SER A 50 -49.77 12.56 6.14
CA SER A 50 -50.75 13.23 5.26
C SER A 50 -50.03 14.37 4.49
N LEU A 51 -49.71 14.18 3.21
CA LEU A 51 -50.35 14.84 2.04
C LEU A 51 -50.29 16.37 2.01
N ASP A 52 -49.54 16.92 1.05
CA ASP A 52 -50.13 17.88 0.12
C ASP A 52 -49.42 17.87 -1.26
N SER A 53 -50.24 18.03 -2.28
CA SER A 53 -49.96 17.81 -3.70
C SER A 53 -50.04 19.12 -4.47
N VAL A 54 -49.13 19.36 -5.43
CA VAL A 54 -49.39 20.29 -6.53
C VAL A 54 -48.98 19.63 -7.84
N VAL A 55 -50.01 19.29 -8.62
CA VAL A 55 -49.96 18.93 -10.04
C VAL A 55 -50.20 20.21 -10.84
N ILE A 56 -49.40 20.50 -11.87
CA ILE A 56 -49.86 21.30 -13.02
C ILE A 56 -49.52 20.54 -14.31
N ALA A 57 -50.55 20.51 -15.16
CA ALA A 57 -50.76 19.63 -16.29
C ALA A 57 -49.90 19.93 -17.53
N GLU A 58 -49.68 18.86 -18.29
CA GLU A 58 -49.33 18.87 -19.71
C GLU A 58 -50.42 19.56 -20.56
N ARG A 59 -50.00 20.12 -21.70
CA ARG A 59 -50.90 20.33 -22.83
C ARG A 59 -50.22 19.90 -24.13
N ASP A 60 -50.77 18.83 -24.67
CA ASP A 60 -50.49 18.18 -25.94
C ASP A 60 -51.09 18.97 -27.11
N THR A 61 -50.41 19.06 -28.27
CA THR A 61 -51.08 19.15 -29.58
C THR A 61 -50.19 18.67 -30.74
N ARG A 62 -50.84 17.95 -31.65
CA ARG A 62 -50.37 17.12 -32.77
C ARG A 62 -49.79 17.87 -34.00
N SER A 63 -48.81 17.19 -34.63
CA SER A 63 -48.65 16.81 -36.05
C SER A 63 -48.97 17.80 -37.18
N GLU A 64 -48.00 18.06 -38.08
CA GLU A 64 -48.20 18.04 -39.54
C GLU A 64 -46.87 18.00 -40.36
N LYS A 65 -46.99 17.59 -41.63
CA LYS A 65 -45.94 17.09 -42.55
C LYS A 65 -45.27 18.19 -43.42
N TYR A 66 -44.04 17.88 -43.88
CA TYR A 66 -43.17 18.48 -44.93
C TYR A 66 -43.85 19.18 -46.14
N PRO A 67 -43.19 20.18 -46.78
CA PRO A 67 -42.27 19.89 -47.90
C PRO A 67 -40.95 20.70 -47.99
N SER A 68 -40.00 20.06 -48.67
CA SER A 68 -38.68 20.49 -49.18
C SER A 68 -38.57 21.90 -49.77
N THR A 69 -37.45 22.59 -49.49
CA THR A 69 -36.55 23.22 -50.49
C THR A 69 -35.28 23.76 -49.82
N SER A 70 -34.11 23.22 -50.17
CA SER A 70 -32.79 23.90 -50.05
C SER A 70 -32.54 24.69 -51.36
N PRO A 71 -31.78 25.82 -51.40
CA PRO A 71 -30.33 25.80 -51.17
C PRO A 71 -29.67 27.06 -50.52
N ILE A 72 -28.56 26.79 -49.81
CA ILE A 72 -27.27 27.53 -49.75
C ILE A 72 -27.29 29.01 -49.31
N ASN A 73 -26.86 29.28 -48.06
CA ASN A 73 -25.60 30.00 -47.78
C ASN A 73 -25.23 29.93 -46.30
N SER A 74 -23.92 29.77 -46.08
CA SER A 74 -23.18 29.50 -44.85
C SER A 74 -23.40 30.48 -43.69
N VAL A 75 -23.59 29.93 -42.49
CA VAL A 75 -23.21 30.57 -41.23
C VAL A 75 -22.48 29.52 -40.40
N GLU A 76 -21.15 29.63 -40.35
CA GLU A 76 -20.30 28.84 -39.46
C GLU A 76 -20.75 29.07 -38.02
N CYS A 77 -21.25 28.01 -37.39
CA CYS A 77 -21.22 27.90 -35.94
C CYS A 77 -19.75 27.66 -35.58
N LEU A 78 -19.14 28.58 -34.85
CA LEU A 78 -17.82 28.40 -34.27
C LEU A 78 -17.88 27.15 -33.36
N GLU A 79 -17.28 26.07 -33.84
CA GLU A 79 -17.11 24.82 -33.11
C GLU A 79 -16.28 25.06 -31.84
N ALA A 80 -16.63 24.35 -30.78
CA ALA A 80 -15.94 24.33 -29.50
C ALA A 80 -14.44 23.94 -29.59
N ASP A 81 -13.98 23.54 -30.77
CA ASP A 81 -12.58 23.22 -31.06
C ASP A 81 -11.67 24.45 -31.14
N GLN A 82 -12.20 25.66 -31.37
CA GLN A 82 -11.38 26.88 -31.35
C GLN A 82 -11.08 27.39 -29.93
N LEU A 83 -11.88 27.01 -28.94
CA LEU A 83 -11.57 27.27 -27.51
C LEU A 83 -10.58 26.25 -26.92
N ILE A 84 -10.32 25.15 -27.64
CA ILE A 84 -9.33 24.12 -27.28
C ILE A 84 -7.99 24.38 -28.00
N GLN A 85 -8.00 25.07 -29.15
CA GLN A 85 -6.76 25.45 -29.86
C GLN A 85 -6.05 26.68 -29.28
N ASP A 86 -6.74 27.56 -28.56
CA ASP A 86 -6.11 28.67 -27.82
C ASP A 86 -5.47 28.25 -26.48
N VAL A 87 -5.61 26.99 -26.06
CA VAL A 87 -4.87 26.41 -24.92
C VAL A 87 -3.60 25.66 -25.37
N HIS A 88 -3.48 25.36 -26.66
CA HIS A 88 -2.32 24.65 -27.22
C HIS A 88 -1.34 25.55 -28.00
N SER A 89 -1.46 26.87 -27.87
CA SER A 89 -0.55 27.84 -28.52
C SER A 89 0.00 28.91 -27.57
N THR A 90 0.17 28.57 -26.29
CA THR A 90 1.19 29.17 -25.45
C THR A 90 2.28 28.13 -25.23
N GLU A 91 3.48 28.42 -25.74
CA GLU A 91 4.72 27.94 -25.16
C GLU A 91 4.67 28.30 -23.66
N HIS A 92 4.09 27.44 -22.83
CA HIS A 92 4.30 27.52 -21.40
C HIS A 92 5.76 27.14 -21.21
N ASP A 93 6.59 28.14 -21.00
CA ASP A 93 7.92 27.95 -20.44
C ASP A 93 7.79 26.92 -19.32
N ASN A 94 8.57 25.83 -19.41
CA ASN A 94 8.74 24.82 -18.38
C ASN A 94 9.49 25.40 -17.16
N ASP A 95 9.16 26.63 -16.81
CA ASP A 95 9.74 27.41 -15.74
C ASP A 95 8.97 27.10 -14.45
N PHE A 96 9.59 26.32 -13.58
CA PHE A 96 9.10 26.02 -12.23
C PHE A 96 9.69 26.98 -11.19
N THR A 97 10.33 28.08 -11.63
CA THR A 97 10.94 29.05 -10.73
C THR A 97 9.92 29.70 -9.82
N GLY A 98 10.24 29.77 -8.53
CA GLY A 98 9.36 30.37 -7.52
C GLY A 98 8.12 29.54 -7.17
N THR A 99 8.01 28.31 -7.70
CA THR A 99 7.03 27.33 -7.22
C THR A 99 7.40 26.83 -5.82
N GLN A 100 6.43 26.25 -5.10
CA GLN A 100 6.64 25.79 -3.73
C GLN A 100 7.73 24.72 -3.65
N TYR A 101 8.63 24.83 -2.67
CA TYR A 101 9.70 23.85 -2.45
C TYR A 101 9.12 22.47 -2.05
N VAL A 102 9.49 21.42 -2.78
CA VAL A 102 9.19 20.02 -2.48
C VAL A 102 10.51 19.29 -2.26
N PRO A 103 10.81 18.85 -1.02
CA PRO A 103 12.02 18.10 -0.71
C PRO A 103 12.13 16.82 -1.55
N VAL A 104 13.32 16.50 -2.05
CA VAL A 104 13.60 15.28 -2.80
C VAL A 104 14.48 14.36 -1.97
N TYR A 105 13.98 13.15 -1.73
CA TYR A 105 14.73 12.06 -1.11
C TYR A 105 15.09 11.03 -2.17
N VAL A 106 16.29 10.46 -2.09
CA VAL A 106 16.71 9.41 -3.01
C VAL A 106 16.78 8.08 -2.29
N LYS A 107 16.18 7.04 -2.88
CA LYS A 107 16.24 5.69 -2.31
C LYS A 107 17.60 5.06 -2.59
N LEU A 108 18.32 4.67 -1.53
CA LEU A 108 19.62 4.02 -1.66
C LEU A 108 19.50 2.67 -2.36
N SER A 109 20.54 2.33 -3.12
CA SER A 109 20.67 1.01 -3.74
C SER A 109 20.50 -0.13 -2.72
N THR A 110 19.69 -1.12 -3.08
CA THR A 110 19.59 -2.35 -2.27
C THR A 110 20.87 -3.18 -2.43
N GLY A 111 21.33 -3.81 -1.35
CA GLY A 111 22.52 -4.68 -1.36
C GLY A 111 23.72 -4.14 -0.59
N PHE A 112 23.69 -2.90 -0.09
CA PHE A 112 24.73 -2.39 0.79
C PHE A 112 24.82 -3.12 2.13
N ILE A 113 23.70 -3.65 2.62
CA ILE A 113 23.66 -4.51 3.80
C ILE A 113 23.47 -5.95 3.32
N ASN A 114 24.42 -6.83 3.69
CA ASN A 114 24.33 -8.25 3.35
C ASN A 114 23.41 -9.02 4.34
N ASN A 115 23.17 -10.30 4.06
CA ASN A 115 22.32 -11.18 4.88
C ASN A 115 22.85 -11.44 6.32
N PHE A 116 24.06 -10.99 6.63
CA PHE A 116 24.65 -11.03 7.98
C PHE A 116 24.56 -9.69 8.71
N CYS A 117 23.80 -8.73 8.17
CA CYS A 117 23.69 -7.37 8.66
C CYS A 117 25.06 -6.66 8.76
N GLN A 118 25.89 -6.81 7.74
CA GLN A 118 27.19 -6.13 7.60
C GLN A 118 27.16 -5.23 6.37
N LEU A 119 27.87 -4.10 6.46
CA LEU A 119 28.05 -3.19 5.33
C LEU A 119 29.02 -3.82 4.32
N ALA A 120 28.52 -4.15 3.13
CA ALA A 120 29.26 -4.92 2.13
C ALA A 120 30.20 -4.04 1.27
N ASP A 121 29.77 -2.82 0.93
CA ASP A 121 30.52 -1.91 0.06
C ASP A 121 30.55 -0.48 0.63
N PRO A 122 31.43 -0.21 1.61
CA PRO A 122 31.52 1.12 2.22
C PRO A 122 31.96 2.22 1.25
N ASP A 123 32.81 1.90 0.27
CA ASP A 123 33.32 2.86 -0.70
C ASP A 123 32.23 3.22 -1.73
N GLY A 124 31.46 2.25 -2.20
CA GLY A 124 30.29 2.48 -3.04
C GLY A 124 29.23 3.34 -2.36
N VAL A 125 28.96 3.10 -1.07
CA VAL A 125 28.07 3.96 -0.27
C VAL A 125 28.58 5.40 -0.21
N ARG A 126 29.87 5.60 0.08
CA ARG A 126 30.47 6.95 0.10
C ARG A 126 30.35 7.65 -1.25
N GLN A 127 30.56 6.93 -2.34
CA GLN A 127 30.43 7.48 -3.69
C GLN A 127 28.98 7.88 -4.00
N GLU A 128 28.01 7.00 -3.72
CA GLU A 128 26.59 7.28 -3.94
C GLU A 128 26.14 8.51 -3.13
N LEU A 129 26.49 8.56 -1.83
CA LEU A 129 26.17 9.69 -0.94
C LEU A 129 26.84 10.99 -1.40
N SER A 130 28.10 10.94 -1.82
CA SER A 130 28.79 12.11 -2.36
C SER A 130 28.12 12.64 -3.62
N HIS A 131 27.64 11.75 -4.50
CA HIS A 131 26.91 12.15 -5.70
C HIS A 131 25.57 12.80 -5.35
N MET A 132 24.77 12.18 -4.49
CA MET A 132 23.50 12.76 -4.04
C MET A 132 23.69 14.13 -3.38
N ASN A 133 24.78 14.30 -2.62
CA ASN A 133 25.08 15.56 -1.96
C ASN A 133 25.43 16.67 -2.97
N SER A 134 26.08 16.32 -4.09
CA SER A 134 26.40 17.27 -5.16
C SER A 134 25.16 17.74 -5.95
N LEU A 135 24.08 16.97 -5.92
CA LEU A 135 22.79 17.27 -6.56
C LEU A 135 21.82 18.01 -5.63
N ASN A 136 22.26 18.43 -4.44
CA ASN A 136 21.45 19.08 -3.41
C ASN A 136 20.23 18.25 -2.95
N VAL A 137 20.33 16.92 -2.95
CA VAL A 137 19.28 16.04 -2.41
C VAL A 137 19.05 16.32 -0.91
N ASP A 138 17.78 16.38 -0.48
CA ASP A 138 17.39 16.69 0.90
C ASP A 138 17.70 15.56 1.89
N GLY A 139 17.64 14.32 1.43
CA GLY A 139 17.89 13.15 2.25
C GLY A 139 17.83 11.84 1.47
N VAL A 140 17.97 10.74 2.20
CA VAL A 140 17.99 9.39 1.64
C VAL A 140 16.93 8.51 2.28
N ILE A 141 16.43 7.55 1.50
CA ILE A 141 15.55 6.48 1.98
C ILE A 141 16.38 5.19 2.13
N VAL A 142 16.25 4.53 3.28
CA VAL A 142 16.93 3.25 3.55
C VAL A 142 15.92 2.19 3.96
N ASP A 143 15.91 1.06 3.25
CA ASP A 143 15.11 -0.10 3.65
C ASP A 143 15.80 -0.90 4.76
N CYS A 144 15.16 -0.96 5.92
CA CYS A 144 15.54 -1.84 7.03
C CYS A 144 14.79 -3.17 6.91
N TRP A 145 15.46 -4.16 6.31
CA TRP A 145 14.89 -5.46 6.00
C TRP A 145 14.73 -6.35 7.22
N TRP A 146 13.49 -6.76 7.49
CA TRP A 146 13.20 -7.68 8.59
C TRP A 146 13.97 -9.00 8.45
N GLY A 147 14.02 -9.54 7.23
CA GLY A 147 14.74 -10.76 6.89
C GLY A 147 16.25 -10.74 7.15
N ILE A 148 16.86 -9.56 7.20
CA ILE A 148 18.28 -9.39 7.50
C ILE A 148 18.49 -9.23 9.01
N VAL A 149 17.74 -8.31 9.62
CA VAL A 149 17.96 -7.87 11.01
C VAL A 149 17.56 -8.93 12.03
N GLU A 150 16.46 -9.67 11.81
CA GLU A 150 15.97 -10.74 12.70
C GLU A 150 16.08 -12.12 12.01
N CYS A 151 17.07 -12.31 11.12
CA CYS A 151 17.16 -13.43 10.18
C CYS A 151 17.02 -14.81 10.84
N TRP A 152 17.84 -15.09 11.86
CA TRP A 152 18.08 -16.46 12.34
C TRP A 152 17.20 -16.86 13.51
N ASN A 153 17.00 -15.94 14.46
CA ASN A 153 16.37 -16.26 15.74
C ASN A 153 15.36 -15.17 16.11
N PRO A 154 14.17 -15.55 16.61
CA PRO A 154 13.19 -14.59 17.08
C PRO A 154 13.78 -13.73 18.20
N GLN A 155 13.50 -12.42 18.15
CA GLN A 155 13.93 -11.40 19.11
C GLN A 155 15.46 -11.23 19.24
N LYS A 156 16.22 -11.67 18.24
CA LYS A 156 17.66 -11.42 18.12
C LYS A 156 17.92 -10.49 16.95
N TYR A 157 17.83 -9.19 17.24
CA TYR A 157 18.00 -8.12 16.27
C TYR A 157 19.48 -7.74 16.13
N VAL A 158 19.97 -7.70 14.90
CA VAL A 158 21.32 -7.21 14.58
C VAL A 158 21.17 -5.95 13.74
N TRP A 159 21.74 -4.84 14.22
CA TRP A 159 21.64 -3.53 13.57
C TRP A 159 23.00 -2.95 13.16
N SER A 160 24.11 -3.67 13.37
CA SER A 160 25.48 -3.16 13.21
C SER A 160 25.74 -2.57 11.83
N GLY A 161 25.39 -3.29 10.76
CA GLY A 161 25.56 -2.79 9.39
C GLY A 161 24.73 -1.53 9.10
N TYR A 162 23.49 -1.47 9.59
CA TYR A 162 22.65 -0.28 9.48
C TYR A 162 23.20 0.90 10.28
N ARG A 163 23.77 0.66 11.46
CA ARG A 163 24.44 1.71 12.25
C ARG A 163 25.67 2.25 11.54
N GLU A 164 26.49 1.40 10.95
CA GLU A 164 27.60 1.84 10.11
C GLU A 164 27.09 2.70 8.95
N LEU A 165 26.12 2.21 8.17
CA LEU A 165 25.51 2.96 7.07
C LEU A 165 24.97 4.33 7.50
N PHE A 166 24.22 4.40 8.60
CA PHE A 166 23.69 5.65 9.11
C PHE A 166 24.78 6.61 9.59
N ASN A 167 25.92 6.11 10.09
CA ASN A 167 27.08 6.95 10.40
C ASN A 167 27.67 7.59 9.14
N TYR A 168 27.79 6.84 8.03
CA TYR A 168 28.22 7.43 6.75
C TYR A 168 27.24 8.53 6.31
N ILE A 169 25.93 8.27 6.34
CA ILE A 169 24.93 9.28 5.95
C ILE A 169 25.00 10.52 6.86
N ARG A 170 25.22 10.32 8.17
CA ARG A 170 25.42 11.40 9.13
C ARG A 170 26.63 12.27 8.80
N GLU A 171 27.73 11.69 8.32
CA GLU A 171 28.92 12.45 7.88
C GLU A 171 28.60 13.42 6.73
N PHE A 172 27.69 13.04 5.82
CA PHE A 172 27.20 13.87 4.73
C PHE A 172 26.07 14.84 5.14
N LYS A 173 25.62 14.81 6.41
CA LYS A 173 24.58 15.69 6.97
C LYS A 173 23.21 15.61 6.26
N MET A 174 22.92 14.46 5.64
CA MET A 174 21.64 14.22 4.98
C MET A 174 20.59 13.70 5.96
N LYS A 175 19.32 14.05 5.73
CA LYS A 175 18.20 13.42 6.47
C LYS A 175 18.01 11.98 6.04
N ILE A 176 17.51 11.16 6.96
CA ILE A 176 17.19 9.76 6.70
C ILE A 176 15.68 9.58 6.85
N GLN A 177 15.04 8.88 5.92
CA GLN A 177 13.77 8.21 6.17
C GLN A 177 14.01 6.71 6.08
N VAL A 178 13.40 5.96 7.00
CA VAL A 178 13.67 4.53 7.12
C VAL A 178 12.42 3.74 6.83
N VAL A 179 12.53 2.71 6.01
CA VAL A 179 11.43 1.77 5.74
C VAL A 179 11.56 0.55 6.63
N MET A 180 10.54 0.28 7.44
CA MET A 180 10.39 -0.99 8.15
C MET A 180 9.90 -2.04 7.15
N ALA A 181 10.84 -2.70 6.48
CA ALA A 181 10.55 -3.61 5.36
C ALA A 181 10.24 -5.02 5.87
N PHE A 182 8.96 -5.27 6.17
CA PHE A 182 8.42 -6.56 6.60
C PHE A 182 8.06 -7.51 5.45
N HIS A 183 8.56 -7.25 4.24
CA HIS A 183 8.26 -7.98 3.02
C HIS A 183 9.53 -8.55 2.39
N GLU A 184 9.35 -9.53 1.51
CA GLU A 184 10.42 -10.07 0.67
C GLU A 184 10.78 -9.11 -0.48
N TYR A 185 12.06 -9.09 -0.86
CA TYR A 185 12.58 -8.34 -2.01
C TYR A 185 13.31 -9.24 -3.01
N GLY A 186 13.20 -8.88 -4.30
CA GLY A 186 13.86 -9.54 -5.42
C GLY A 186 12.91 -10.38 -6.27
N ARG A 187 13.29 -10.64 -7.53
CA ARG A 187 12.61 -11.62 -8.42
C ARG A 187 13.51 -12.84 -8.53
N THR A 188 12.92 -14.04 -8.52
CA THR A 188 13.68 -15.31 -8.61
C THR A 188 14.48 -15.44 -9.92
N ASP A 189 14.08 -14.72 -10.98
CA ASP A 189 14.64 -14.83 -12.33
C ASP A 189 15.65 -13.72 -12.70
N SER A 190 15.91 -12.77 -11.80
CA SER A 190 16.88 -11.69 -11.99
C SER A 190 18.17 -11.97 -11.23
N ALA A 191 19.31 -11.47 -11.71
CA ALA A 191 20.59 -11.47 -10.99
C ALA A 191 20.61 -10.58 -9.73
N ASP A 192 19.44 -10.10 -9.29
CA ASP A 192 19.26 -9.18 -8.17
C ASP A 192 19.38 -9.89 -6.81
N VAL A 193 19.71 -9.10 -5.79
CA VAL A 193 19.78 -9.54 -4.40
C VAL A 193 18.38 -10.00 -3.94
N LEU A 194 18.25 -11.28 -3.57
CA LEU A 194 17.05 -11.83 -2.95
C LEU A 194 17.13 -11.65 -1.43
N ILE A 195 16.16 -10.95 -0.85
CA ILE A 195 16.02 -10.78 0.60
C ILE A 195 14.69 -11.39 1.01
N SER A 196 14.73 -12.59 1.57
CA SER A 196 13.53 -13.30 2.05
C SER A 196 12.99 -12.72 3.36
N LEU A 197 11.82 -13.19 3.80
CA LEU A 197 11.43 -13.10 5.21
C LEU A 197 12.44 -13.86 6.12
N PRO A 198 12.45 -13.62 7.45
CA PRO A 198 13.37 -14.32 8.34
C PRO A 198 13.29 -15.84 8.23
N ASN A 199 14.43 -16.51 8.32
CA ASN A 199 14.49 -17.97 8.18
C ASN A 199 13.62 -18.68 9.22
N TRP A 200 13.58 -18.19 10.46
CA TRP A 200 12.74 -18.79 11.50
C TRP A 200 11.23 -18.69 11.20
N ILE A 201 10.79 -17.69 10.43
CA ILE A 201 9.40 -17.58 9.93
C ILE A 201 9.17 -18.61 8.82
N LEU A 202 10.13 -18.73 7.88
CA LEU A 202 10.03 -19.69 6.79
C LEU A 202 9.99 -21.13 7.30
N GLU A 203 10.74 -21.46 8.35
CA GLU A 203 10.66 -22.77 9.02
C GLU A 203 9.28 -23.04 9.63
N ILE A 204 8.68 -22.06 10.32
CA ILE A 204 7.28 -22.17 10.81
C ILE A 204 6.33 -22.38 9.63
N GLY A 205 6.57 -21.70 8.51
CA GLY A 205 5.78 -21.83 7.29
C GLY A 205 5.81 -23.23 6.67
N LYS A 206 6.84 -24.03 6.90
CA LYS A 206 6.89 -25.44 6.45
C LYS A 206 5.88 -26.31 7.19
N GLU A 207 5.68 -26.06 8.48
CA GLU A 207 4.71 -26.78 9.32
C GLU A 207 3.30 -26.19 9.22
N ASN A 208 3.22 -24.87 9.08
CA ASN A 208 1.97 -24.11 9.04
C ASN A 208 1.97 -23.12 7.87
N GLN A 209 1.63 -23.60 6.68
CA GLN A 209 1.60 -22.79 5.45
C GLN A 209 0.54 -21.67 5.49
N ASP A 210 -0.45 -21.76 6.36
CA ASP A 210 -1.51 -20.74 6.50
C ASP A 210 -1.06 -19.44 7.16
N ILE A 211 0.22 -19.32 7.56
CA ILE A 211 0.77 -18.01 7.94
C ILE A 211 0.95 -17.07 6.73
N PHE A 212 0.89 -17.61 5.51
CA PHE A 212 1.06 -16.89 4.26
C PHE A 212 -0.27 -16.72 3.51
N PHE A 213 -0.34 -15.68 2.69
CA PHE A 213 -1.47 -15.49 1.78
C PHE A 213 -1.63 -16.62 0.80
N THR A 214 -2.89 -16.88 0.44
CA THR A 214 -3.29 -18.07 -0.28
C THR A 214 -4.36 -17.73 -1.28
N ASP A 215 -4.17 -18.19 -2.51
CA ASP A 215 -5.15 -18.09 -3.57
C ASP A 215 -6.14 -19.26 -3.57
N ARG A 216 -7.10 -19.22 -4.49
CA ARG A 216 -8.17 -20.23 -4.56
C ARG A 216 -7.65 -21.65 -4.82
N GLU A 217 -6.55 -21.77 -5.56
CA GLU A 217 -5.92 -23.05 -5.89
C GLU A 217 -5.07 -23.60 -4.72
N GLY A 218 -4.94 -22.84 -3.63
CA GLY A 218 -4.16 -23.21 -2.46
C GLY A 218 -2.67 -22.88 -2.58
N ARG A 219 -2.25 -22.19 -3.65
CA ARG A 219 -0.87 -21.73 -3.83
C ARG A 219 -0.59 -20.61 -2.83
N ARG A 220 0.66 -20.51 -2.36
CA ARG A 220 1.07 -19.61 -1.28
C ARG A 220 2.18 -18.67 -1.75
N THR A 221 2.16 -17.43 -1.26
CA THR A 221 3.23 -16.45 -1.49
C THR A 221 3.94 -16.10 -0.19
N THR A 222 5.27 -16.13 -0.20
CA THR A 222 6.14 -15.75 0.94
C THR A 222 6.44 -14.26 0.99
N GLU A 223 5.83 -13.45 0.12
CA GLU A 223 6.12 -12.01 0.05
C GLU A 223 5.78 -11.25 1.34
N PHE A 224 4.76 -11.71 2.08
CA PHE A 224 4.29 -11.08 3.31
C PHE A 224 3.49 -12.09 4.15
N LEU A 225 3.37 -11.83 5.46
CA LEU A 225 2.51 -12.64 6.33
C LEU A 225 1.02 -12.31 6.10
N SER A 226 0.17 -13.34 6.11
CA SER A 226 -1.28 -13.12 6.06
C SER A 226 -1.74 -12.37 7.31
N TRP A 227 -2.52 -11.30 7.16
CA TRP A 227 -3.13 -10.64 8.33
C TRP A 227 -4.18 -11.49 9.04
N GLY A 228 -4.55 -12.65 8.48
CA GLY A 228 -5.28 -13.68 9.23
C GLY A 228 -4.61 -14.06 10.55
N ILE A 229 -3.28 -13.94 10.65
CA ILE A 229 -2.52 -14.26 11.86
C ILE A 229 -2.19 -13.04 12.74
N ASN A 230 -2.72 -11.85 12.42
CA ASN A 230 -2.47 -10.63 13.20
C ASN A 230 -2.86 -10.77 14.67
N LYS A 231 -3.83 -11.64 15.00
CA LYS A 231 -4.32 -11.87 16.37
C LYS A 231 -4.11 -13.32 16.84
N GLU A 232 -3.36 -14.12 16.09
CA GLU A 232 -3.17 -15.55 16.34
C GLU A 232 -1.74 -15.84 16.77
N ARG A 233 -1.54 -16.53 17.90
CA ARG A 233 -0.21 -16.77 18.50
C ARG A 233 0.52 -17.96 17.86
N VAL A 234 0.78 -17.85 16.56
CA VAL A 234 1.29 -18.94 15.72
C VAL A 234 2.76 -18.77 15.33
N LEU A 235 3.40 -17.67 15.76
CA LEU A 235 4.80 -17.36 15.50
C LEU A 235 5.65 -17.56 16.77
N ASN A 236 5.80 -18.81 17.20
CA ASN A 236 6.47 -19.20 18.46
C ASN A 236 5.90 -18.47 19.70
N GLY A 237 4.57 -18.43 19.79
CA GLY A 237 3.85 -17.79 20.91
C GLY A 237 3.56 -16.30 20.71
N ARG A 238 4.05 -15.68 19.64
CA ARG A 238 3.72 -14.29 19.25
C ARG A 238 2.68 -14.25 18.13
N THR A 239 1.95 -13.15 18.07
CA THR A 239 1.07 -12.77 16.96
C THR A 239 1.85 -12.02 15.87
N GLY A 240 1.29 -11.92 14.65
CA GLY A 240 1.92 -11.16 13.56
C GLY A 240 2.21 -9.70 13.95
N VAL A 241 1.26 -9.01 14.58
CA VAL A 241 1.43 -7.60 14.96
C VAL A 241 2.42 -7.39 16.11
N GLU A 242 2.54 -8.36 17.04
CA GLU A 242 3.56 -8.32 18.09
C GLU A 242 4.97 -8.42 17.51
N VAL A 243 5.17 -9.24 16.47
CA VAL A 243 6.46 -9.37 15.78
C VAL A 243 6.86 -8.05 15.13
N TYR A 244 5.95 -7.38 14.42
CA TYR A 244 6.21 -6.05 13.84
C TYR A 244 6.52 -5.01 14.92
N PHE A 245 5.76 -5.01 16.02
CA PHE A 245 5.97 -4.08 17.12
C PHE A 245 7.31 -4.27 17.82
N ASP A 246 7.71 -5.51 18.12
CA ASP A 246 9.01 -5.80 18.74
C ASP A 246 10.16 -5.33 17.84
N PHE A 247 10.04 -5.51 16.52
CA PHE A 247 11.01 -5.03 15.54
C PHE A 247 11.12 -3.50 15.53
N MET A 248 9.98 -2.79 15.44
CA MET A 248 9.94 -1.32 15.48
C MET A 248 10.52 -0.77 16.78
N ARG A 249 10.19 -1.37 17.93
CA ARG A 249 10.73 -0.98 19.24
C ARG A 249 12.25 -1.22 19.31
N SER A 250 12.73 -2.33 18.76
CA SER A 250 14.15 -2.62 18.67
C SER A 250 14.89 -1.55 17.85
N PHE A 251 14.35 -1.19 16.68
CA PHE A 251 14.89 -0.12 15.85
C PHE A 251 14.91 1.23 16.58
N ARG A 252 13.78 1.62 17.20
CA ARG A 252 13.67 2.86 17.98
C ARG A 252 14.70 2.92 19.09
N THR A 253 14.91 1.82 19.81
CA THR A 253 15.84 1.75 20.95
C THR A 253 17.29 1.81 20.49
N GLU A 254 17.62 1.09 19.43
CA GLU A 254 18.96 1.11 18.85
C GLU A 254 19.32 2.53 18.42
N PHE A 255 18.50 3.17 17.57
CA PHE A 255 18.84 4.44 16.94
C PHE A 255 18.33 5.68 17.68
N ASP A 256 18.11 5.59 18.99
CA ASP A 256 17.60 6.72 19.81
C ASP A 256 18.45 7.99 19.66
N ASP A 257 19.78 7.82 19.54
CA ASP A 257 20.70 8.92 19.29
C ASP A 257 20.38 9.67 17.98
N LEU A 258 20.09 8.94 16.91
CA LEU A 258 19.79 9.53 15.60
C LEU A 258 18.39 10.15 15.52
N PHE A 259 17.43 9.63 16.30
CA PHE A 259 16.12 10.25 16.49
C PHE A 259 16.24 11.55 17.28
N ALA A 260 17.00 11.56 18.38
CA ALA A 260 17.22 12.75 19.21
C ALA A 260 17.98 13.86 18.45
N GLU A 261 18.91 13.50 17.58
CA GLU A 261 19.59 14.43 16.65
C GLU A 261 18.66 14.94 15.53
N GLY A 262 17.50 14.32 15.34
CA GLY A 262 16.58 14.61 14.24
C GLY A 262 17.14 14.21 12.86
N LEU A 263 18.12 13.31 12.81
CA LEU A 263 18.68 12.78 11.56
C LEU A 263 17.65 11.89 10.87
N ILE A 264 17.01 10.98 11.62
CA ILE A 264 15.85 10.21 11.15
C ILE A 264 14.63 11.12 11.21
N SER A 265 14.09 11.44 10.04
CA SER A 265 13.02 12.43 9.86
C SER A 265 11.62 11.82 9.74
N ALA A 266 11.53 10.56 9.32
CA ALA A 266 10.30 9.81 9.18
C ALA A 266 10.57 8.30 9.14
N VAL A 267 9.54 7.50 9.43
CA VAL A 267 9.56 6.05 9.31
C VAL A 267 8.40 5.59 8.44
N GLU A 268 8.70 4.85 7.38
CA GLU A 268 7.72 4.17 6.55
C GLU A 268 7.44 2.77 7.07
N ILE A 269 6.16 2.43 7.19
CA ILE A 269 5.74 1.13 7.71
C ILE A 269 5.26 0.27 6.55
N GLY A 270 5.97 -0.82 6.26
CA GLY A 270 5.54 -1.78 5.25
C GLY A 270 4.28 -2.53 5.68
N LEU A 271 3.18 -2.37 4.95
CA LEU A 271 1.87 -2.95 5.31
C LEU A 271 1.43 -4.10 4.38
N GLY A 272 2.36 -4.63 3.59
CA GLY A 272 2.08 -5.69 2.64
C GLY A 272 3.24 -5.97 1.68
N PRO A 273 2.99 -6.75 0.60
CA PRO A 273 3.97 -7.03 -0.44
C PRO A 273 4.51 -5.72 -1.04
N SER A 274 5.82 -5.67 -1.30
CA SER A 274 6.52 -4.45 -1.75
C SER A 274 6.41 -3.25 -0.79
N GLY A 275 5.99 -3.49 0.46
CA GLY A 275 5.74 -2.46 1.48
C GLY A 275 4.39 -1.74 1.32
N GLU A 276 3.60 -2.10 0.31
CA GLU A 276 2.34 -1.43 -0.02
C GLU A 276 1.17 -1.99 0.79
N LEU A 277 0.21 -1.13 1.15
CA LEU A 277 -1.03 -1.57 1.80
C LEU A 277 -1.95 -2.28 0.81
N ARG A 278 -1.69 -3.55 0.50
CA ARG A 278 -2.53 -4.37 -0.38
C ARG A 278 -2.38 -5.86 -0.15
N TYR A 279 -3.26 -6.63 -0.77
CA TYR A 279 -3.06 -8.06 -0.96
C TYR A 279 -2.01 -8.37 -2.06
N PRO A 280 -1.36 -9.54 -2.04
CA PRO A 280 -0.47 -9.99 -3.12
C PRO A 280 -1.26 -10.56 -4.32
N SER A 281 -2.23 -9.79 -4.83
CA SER A 281 -3.19 -10.27 -5.85
C SER A 281 -2.64 -10.35 -7.27
N PHE A 282 -1.51 -9.71 -7.56
CA PHE A 282 -0.87 -9.64 -8.88
C PHE A 282 0.63 -10.00 -8.81
N SER A 283 0.98 -11.03 -8.06
CA SER A 283 2.37 -11.49 -7.96
C SER A 283 2.81 -12.19 -9.26
N GLU A 284 3.86 -11.67 -9.91
CA GLU A 284 4.48 -12.32 -11.07
C GLU A 284 4.99 -13.73 -10.75
N ARG A 285 5.40 -13.98 -9.49
CA ARG A 285 5.85 -15.31 -9.02
C ARG A 285 4.73 -16.35 -9.04
N MET A 286 3.48 -15.89 -8.96
CA MET A 286 2.28 -16.71 -9.04
C MET A 286 1.77 -16.85 -10.47
N GLY A 287 2.52 -16.34 -11.46
CA GLY A 287 2.20 -16.41 -12.87
C GLY A 287 1.29 -15.28 -13.37
N TRP A 288 1.06 -14.25 -12.56
CA TRP A 288 0.36 -13.05 -13.02
C TRP A 288 1.20 -12.31 -14.07
N ARG A 289 0.52 -11.77 -15.07
CA ARG A 289 1.09 -10.92 -16.12
C ARG A 289 0.17 -9.73 -16.33
N TYR A 290 0.76 -8.55 -16.46
CA TYR A 290 0.02 -7.36 -16.83
C TYR A 290 -0.70 -7.56 -18.20
N PRO A 291 -1.97 -7.14 -18.36
CA PRO A 291 -2.84 -6.47 -17.37
C PRO A 291 -3.85 -7.43 -16.70
N GLY A 292 -3.49 -8.63 -16.23
CA GLY A 292 -4.44 -9.56 -15.60
C GLY A 292 -5.21 -8.97 -14.39
N ILE A 293 -6.45 -9.40 -14.16
CA ILE A 293 -7.29 -8.93 -13.02
C ILE A 293 -6.75 -9.30 -11.64
N GLY A 294 -5.82 -10.25 -11.54
CA GLY A 294 -5.33 -10.79 -10.27
C GLY A 294 -6.28 -11.83 -9.63
N GLU A 295 -5.98 -12.26 -8.40
CA GLU A 295 -6.84 -13.17 -7.64
C GLU A 295 -7.00 -12.73 -6.18
N PHE A 296 -8.15 -13.04 -5.58
CA PHE A 296 -8.38 -12.84 -4.15
C PHE A 296 -7.45 -13.73 -3.31
N GLN A 297 -6.76 -13.14 -2.34
CA GLN A 297 -5.72 -13.79 -1.54
C GLN A 297 -6.21 -14.09 -0.11
N CYS A 298 -7.38 -14.70 0.03
CA CYS A 298 -8.03 -14.90 1.34
C CYS A 298 -8.24 -16.37 1.74
N TYR A 299 -7.59 -17.32 1.08
CA TYR A 299 -7.89 -18.74 1.21
C TYR A 299 -7.07 -19.47 2.28
N ASP A 300 -6.24 -18.75 3.05
CA ASP A 300 -5.59 -19.33 4.22
C ASP A 300 -6.63 -19.63 5.31
N LYS A 301 -6.35 -20.63 6.15
CA LYS A 301 -7.33 -21.08 7.15
C LYS A 301 -7.79 -19.97 8.11
N TYR A 302 -6.95 -18.97 8.40
CA TYR A 302 -7.28 -17.93 9.37
C TYR A 302 -8.22 -16.89 8.77
N LEU A 303 -7.96 -16.44 7.54
CA LEU A 303 -8.87 -15.56 6.81
C LEU A 303 -10.18 -16.28 6.45
N GLN A 304 -10.15 -17.57 6.12
CA GLN A 304 -11.39 -18.35 5.91
C GLN A 304 -12.22 -18.45 7.20
N GLN A 305 -11.59 -18.67 8.36
CA GLN A 305 -12.30 -18.63 9.65
C GLN A 305 -12.86 -17.23 9.96
N HIS A 306 -12.11 -16.18 9.65
CA HIS A 306 -12.56 -14.79 9.80
C HIS A 306 -13.79 -14.51 8.94
N LEU A 307 -13.76 -14.89 7.66
CA LEU A 307 -14.90 -14.80 6.73
C LEU A 307 -16.11 -15.59 7.23
N GLN A 308 -15.88 -16.81 7.74
CA GLN A 308 -16.96 -17.63 8.28
C GLN A 308 -17.64 -16.98 9.48
N ARG A 309 -16.88 -16.33 10.37
CA ARG A 309 -17.45 -15.55 11.50
C ARG A 309 -18.25 -14.36 10.99
N ALA A 310 -17.73 -13.60 10.02
CA ALA A 310 -18.42 -12.46 9.43
C ALA A 310 -19.75 -12.87 8.76
N ALA A 311 -19.75 -13.97 7.99
CA ALA A 311 -20.93 -14.51 7.34
C ALA A 311 -22.00 -15.00 8.35
N LYS A 312 -21.57 -15.65 9.44
CA LYS A 312 -22.44 -16.06 10.54
C LYS A 312 -23.08 -14.85 11.24
N LEU A 313 -22.31 -13.80 11.53
CA LEU A 313 -22.81 -12.58 12.16
C LEU A 313 -23.84 -11.84 11.29
N ARG A 314 -23.67 -11.86 9.97
CA ARG A 314 -24.67 -11.34 9.01
C ARG A 314 -25.92 -12.22 8.87
N GLY A 315 -25.95 -13.42 9.45
CA GLY A 315 -27.06 -14.37 9.31
C GLY A 315 -27.04 -15.20 8.01
N HIS A 316 -25.98 -15.10 7.21
CA HIS A 316 -25.86 -15.74 5.90
C HIS A 316 -24.64 -16.68 5.86
N SER A 317 -24.67 -17.75 6.65
CA SER A 317 -23.52 -18.68 6.77
C SER A 317 -23.07 -19.29 5.44
N PHE A 318 -23.96 -19.38 4.43
CA PHE A 318 -23.61 -19.86 3.10
C PHE A 318 -22.74 -18.88 2.30
N TRP A 319 -22.58 -17.62 2.73
CA TRP A 319 -21.64 -16.65 2.18
C TRP A 319 -20.20 -16.79 2.71
N ALA A 320 -19.93 -17.79 3.56
CA ALA A 320 -18.61 -18.04 4.15
C ALA A 320 -17.61 -18.66 3.17
N ARG A 321 -17.45 -18.07 1.98
CA ARG A 321 -16.51 -18.53 0.94
C ARG A 321 -16.08 -17.37 0.04
N GLY A 322 -14.97 -17.53 -0.68
CA GLY A 322 -14.60 -16.62 -1.77
C GLY A 322 -15.45 -16.86 -3.03
N PRO A 323 -15.51 -15.90 -3.97
CA PRO A 323 -16.32 -16.02 -5.18
C PRO A 323 -15.84 -17.14 -6.10
N ASP A 324 -16.79 -17.94 -6.61
CA ASP A 324 -16.49 -19.14 -7.41
C ASP A 324 -16.28 -18.84 -8.90
N ASN A 325 -16.65 -17.65 -9.35
CA ASN A 325 -16.69 -17.19 -10.75
C ASN A 325 -15.82 -15.96 -11.00
N ALA A 326 -14.81 -15.72 -10.15
CA ALA A 326 -13.88 -14.60 -10.25
C ALA A 326 -12.76 -14.78 -11.29
N GLY A 327 -12.71 -15.90 -12.02
CA GLY A 327 -11.63 -16.19 -12.96
C GLY A 327 -10.32 -16.56 -12.26
N HIS A 328 -9.20 -16.28 -12.93
CA HIS A 328 -7.83 -16.53 -12.46
C HIS A 328 -6.94 -15.30 -12.73
N TYR A 329 -5.68 -15.30 -12.27
CA TYR A 329 -4.77 -14.14 -12.31
C TYR A 329 -4.80 -13.34 -13.63
N ASN A 330 -4.78 -14.04 -14.77
CA ASN A 330 -4.67 -13.43 -16.10
C ASN A 330 -6.00 -13.33 -16.86
N SER A 331 -7.14 -13.53 -16.21
CA SER A 331 -8.46 -13.32 -16.83
C SER A 331 -8.69 -11.84 -17.11
N ARG A 332 -9.60 -11.53 -18.04
CA ARG A 332 -10.14 -10.18 -18.25
C ARG A 332 -11.50 -10.04 -17.52
N PRO A 333 -11.91 -8.85 -17.07
CA PRO A 333 -13.14 -8.68 -16.30
C PRO A 333 -14.38 -9.27 -17.00
N HIS A 334 -14.52 -9.03 -18.30
CA HIS A 334 -15.65 -9.48 -19.12
C HIS A 334 -15.70 -11.00 -19.36
N GLU A 335 -14.60 -11.73 -19.08
CA GLU A 335 -14.54 -13.20 -19.19
C GLU A 335 -15.04 -13.89 -17.91
N THR A 336 -15.23 -13.14 -16.83
CA THR A 336 -15.60 -13.68 -15.51
C THR A 336 -17.06 -13.42 -15.21
N GLY A 337 -17.71 -14.32 -14.47
CA GLY A 337 -19.08 -14.06 -13.97
C GLY A 337 -19.12 -13.05 -12.83
N PHE A 338 -18.01 -12.91 -12.09
CA PHE A 338 -17.94 -12.00 -10.95
C PHE A 338 -17.70 -10.54 -11.36
N PHE A 339 -16.75 -10.27 -12.26
CA PHE A 339 -16.30 -8.91 -12.59
C PHE A 339 -16.86 -8.32 -13.88
N CYS A 340 -17.63 -9.09 -14.67
CA CYS A 340 -18.24 -8.57 -15.90
C CYS A 340 -19.26 -7.46 -15.60
N GLU A 341 -19.71 -6.74 -16.64
CA GLU A 341 -20.75 -5.74 -16.48
C GLU A 341 -22.01 -6.37 -15.84
N ARG A 342 -22.49 -5.79 -14.73
CA ARG A 342 -23.60 -6.35 -13.91
C ARG A 342 -23.32 -7.76 -13.35
N GLY A 343 -22.05 -8.12 -13.19
CA GLY A 343 -21.60 -9.36 -12.57
C GLY A 343 -21.85 -9.42 -11.07
N ASP A 344 -21.47 -10.54 -10.47
CA ASP A 344 -21.77 -10.84 -9.06
C ASP A 344 -21.07 -9.91 -8.06
N TYR A 345 -20.07 -9.12 -8.46
CA TYR A 345 -19.43 -8.11 -7.60
C TYR A 345 -20.46 -7.12 -7.01
N ASP A 346 -21.51 -6.78 -7.76
CA ASP A 346 -22.59 -5.90 -7.33
C ASP A 346 -23.79 -6.68 -6.73
N SER A 347 -23.71 -8.00 -6.60
CA SER A 347 -24.75 -8.77 -5.90
C SER A 347 -24.72 -8.54 -4.38
N TYR A 348 -25.75 -8.98 -3.64
CA TYR A 348 -25.72 -8.93 -2.17
C TYR A 348 -24.52 -9.70 -1.58
N TYR A 349 -24.18 -10.84 -2.19
CA TYR A 349 -23.02 -11.63 -1.79
C TYR A 349 -21.71 -10.91 -2.14
N GLY A 350 -21.58 -10.38 -3.36
CA GLY A 350 -20.39 -9.67 -3.82
C GLY A 350 -20.08 -8.46 -2.95
N ARG A 351 -21.09 -7.60 -2.69
CA ARG A 351 -20.94 -6.45 -1.78
C ARG A 351 -20.52 -6.87 -0.36
N PHE A 352 -21.10 -7.96 0.16
CA PHE A 352 -20.70 -8.51 1.46
C PHE A 352 -19.23 -8.95 1.46
N PHE A 353 -18.83 -9.74 0.47
CA PHE A 353 -17.49 -10.29 0.37
C PHE A 353 -16.43 -9.20 0.17
N LEU A 354 -16.66 -8.28 -0.77
CA LEU A 354 -15.74 -7.17 -1.06
C LEU A 354 -15.61 -6.21 0.13
N HIS A 355 -16.71 -5.93 0.83
CA HIS A 355 -16.66 -5.14 2.06
C HIS A 355 -15.85 -5.85 3.15
N TRP A 356 -16.05 -7.16 3.36
CA TRP A 356 -15.26 -7.93 4.31
C TRP A 356 -13.77 -7.95 3.97
N TYR A 357 -13.45 -8.15 2.68
CA TYR A 357 -12.08 -8.23 2.19
C TYR A 357 -11.34 -6.89 2.35
N ALA A 358 -11.99 -5.78 1.97
CA ALA A 358 -11.45 -4.44 2.21
C ALA A 358 -11.35 -4.09 3.71
N GLN A 359 -12.34 -4.51 4.52
CA GLN A 359 -12.30 -4.28 5.97
C GLN A 359 -11.12 -5.02 6.63
N ALA A 360 -10.79 -6.24 6.18
CA ALA A 360 -9.64 -6.97 6.71
C ALA A 360 -8.31 -6.25 6.42
N LEU A 361 -8.16 -5.63 5.23
CA LEU A 361 -7.01 -4.78 4.89
C LEU A 361 -6.95 -3.53 5.80
N MET A 362 -8.08 -2.84 5.99
CA MET A 362 -8.17 -1.67 6.85
C MET A 362 -7.88 -1.98 8.32
N ASP A 363 -8.42 -3.10 8.83
CA ASP A 363 -8.13 -3.58 10.18
C ASP A 363 -6.64 -3.92 10.34
N HIS A 364 -5.99 -4.50 9.33
CA HIS A 364 -4.55 -4.72 9.34
C HIS A 364 -3.79 -3.40 9.51
N ALA A 365 -4.10 -2.39 8.69
CA ALA A 365 -3.47 -1.08 8.78
C ALA A 365 -3.68 -0.43 10.16
N ASP A 366 -4.91 -0.40 10.68
CA ASP A 366 -5.24 0.19 11.98
C ASP A 366 -4.46 -0.47 13.13
N ASN A 367 -4.37 -1.80 13.13
CA ASN A 367 -3.66 -2.54 14.17
C ASN A 367 -2.15 -2.28 14.13
N VAL A 368 -1.52 -2.32 12.95
CA VAL A 368 -0.07 -2.12 12.81
C VAL A 368 0.31 -0.67 13.08
N LEU A 369 -0.44 0.30 12.55
CA LEU A 369 -0.18 1.72 12.75
C LEU A 369 -0.42 2.18 14.18
N SER A 370 -1.38 1.58 14.90
CA SER A 370 -1.53 1.80 16.34
C SER A 370 -0.25 1.45 17.11
N LEU A 371 0.37 0.32 16.76
CA LEU A 371 1.63 -0.13 17.37
C LEU A 371 2.83 0.70 16.90
N ALA A 372 2.86 1.13 15.63
CA ALA A 372 3.88 2.02 15.11
C ALA A 372 3.87 3.38 15.83
N ASN A 373 2.70 3.97 16.05
CA ASN A 373 2.55 5.20 16.83
C ASN A 373 3.09 5.05 18.26
N LEU A 374 2.88 3.90 18.89
CA LEU A 374 3.44 3.61 20.21
C LEU A 374 4.97 3.45 20.19
N ALA A 375 5.53 2.90 19.11
CA ALA A 375 6.97 2.69 18.99
C ALA A 375 7.73 3.97 18.60
N PHE A 376 7.12 4.86 17.83
CA PHE A 376 7.81 6.00 17.22
C PHE A 376 7.35 7.38 17.71
N GLU A 377 6.32 7.42 18.56
CA GLU A 377 5.82 8.64 19.24
C GLU A 377 5.55 9.79 18.25
N GLU A 378 6.31 10.88 18.32
CA GLU A 378 6.13 12.09 17.49
C GLU A 378 6.75 11.96 16.08
N THR A 379 7.42 10.86 15.78
CA THR A 379 8.04 10.65 14.47
C THR A 379 6.96 10.51 13.40
N LYS A 380 7.15 11.18 12.27
CA LYS A 380 6.25 11.08 11.12
C LYS A 380 6.22 9.65 10.59
N ILE A 381 5.02 9.07 10.49
CA ILE A 381 4.80 7.76 9.87
C ILE A 381 4.36 7.93 8.42
N ILE A 382 4.94 7.11 7.54
CA ILE A 382 4.62 7.07 6.11
C ILE A 382 3.98 5.71 5.78
N VAL A 383 2.95 5.74 4.93
CA VAL A 383 2.29 4.53 4.40
C VAL A 383 2.29 4.59 2.89
N LYS A 384 2.76 3.52 2.23
CA LYS A 384 2.79 3.41 0.78
C LYS A 384 1.47 2.82 0.25
N ILE A 385 0.88 3.50 -0.72
CA ILE A 385 -0.37 3.09 -1.39
C ILE A 385 -0.04 2.66 -2.83
N PRO A 386 -0.49 1.47 -3.28
CA PRO A 386 -0.28 1.02 -4.64
C PRO A 386 -1.10 1.87 -5.62
N ALA A 387 -0.62 2.00 -6.86
CA ALA A 387 -1.43 2.53 -7.94
C ALA A 387 -1.83 1.38 -8.89
N VAL A 388 -3.06 0.88 -8.71
CA VAL A 388 -3.64 -0.20 -9.51
C VAL A 388 -4.52 0.42 -10.59
N TYR A 389 -3.91 0.88 -11.67
CA TYR A 389 -4.57 1.69 -12.69
C TYR A 389 -5.19 0.89 -13.86
N TRP A 390 -4.87 -0.40 -14.00
CA TRP A 390 -5.44 -1.24 -15.06
C TRP A 390 -6.84 -1.74 -14.68
N TRP A 391 -7.70 -1.91 -15.67
CA TRP A 391 -9.15 -2.12 -15.52
C TRP A 391 -9.92 -1.00 -14.81
N TYR A 392 -9.29 0.15 -14.51
CA TYR A 392 -9.93 1.29 -13.87
C TYR A 392 -11.11 1.85 -14.70
N LYS A 393 -11.07 1.74 -16.04
CA LYS A 393 -12.19 2.18 -16.90
C LYS A 393 -13.35 1.16 -16.98
N THR A 394 -13.27 0.02 -16.29
CA THR A 394 -14.35 -0.98 -16.24
C THR A 394 -15.24 -0.76 -15.03
N SER A 395 -16.54 -1.10 -15.09
CA SER A 395 -17.45 -0.84 -13.96
C SER A 395 -17.05 -1.53 -12.65
N SER A 396 -16.37 -2.67 -12.74
CA SER A 396 -15.97 -3.46 -11.58
C SER A 396 -14.63 -3.05 -10.99
N HIS A 397 -13.76 -2.35 -11.73
CA HIS A 397 -12.40 -2.03 -11.26
C HIS A 397 -11.66 -3.28 -10.74
N ALA A 398 -11.73 -4.38 -11.50
CA ALA A 398 -11.44 -5.73 -11.00
C ALA A 398 -10.08 -5.88 -10.29
N ALA A 399 -9.02 -5.23 -10.79
CA ALA A 399 -7.70 -5.30 -10.17
C ALA A 399 -7.62 -4.57 -8.83
N GLU A 400 -8.32 -3.44 -8.67
CA GLU A 400 -8.43 -2.74 -7.39
C GLU A 400 -9.17 -3.63 -6.38
N LEU A 401 -10.27 -4.28 -6.80
CA LEU A 401 -11.04 -5.19 -5.95
C LEU A 401 -10.20 -6.36 -5.44
N THR A 402 -9.42 -7.02 -6.31
CA THR A 402 -8.55 -8.14 -5.88
C THR A 402 -7.40 -7.68 -5.00
N ALA A 403 -6.89 -6.45 -5.21
CA ALA A 403 -5.86 -5.82 -4.38
C ALA A 403 -6.36 -5.40 -2.99
N GLY A 404 -7.68 -5.34 -2.78
CA GLY A 404 -8.32 -5.01 -1.50
C GLY A 404 -9.01 -3.65 -1.45
N TYR A 405 -8.98 -2.90 -2.54
CA TYR A 405 -9.64 -1.60 -2.68
C TYR A 405 -11.03 -1.79 -3.27
N ASN A 406 -12.07 -1.69 -2.45
CA ASN A 406 -13.46 -1.83 -2.89
C ASN A 406 -13.93 -0.57 -3.63
N ASN A 407 -13.40 -0.31 -4.82
CA ASN A 407 -13.57 0.92 -5.62
C ASN A 407 -14.33 0.71 -6.95
N PRO A 408 -15.49 0.03 -7.01
CA PRO A 408 -16.27 0.00 -8.25
C PRO A 408 -16.86 1.39 -8.55
N THR A 409 -17.31 1.63 -9.78
CA THR A 409 -17.72 2.97 -10.26
C THR A 409 -18.84 3.66 -9.47
N ASN A 410 -19.58 2.92 -8.63
CA ASN A 410 -20.67 3.44 -7.82
C ASN A 410 -20.27 3.85 -6.39
N GLN A 411 -19.01 3.74 -5.99
CA GLN A 411 -18.53 4.16 -4.66
C GLN A 411 -17.03 4.49 -4.65
N ASP A 412 -16.61 5.37 -3.74
CA ASP A 412 -15.18 5.64 -3.49
C ASP A 412 -14.60 4.60 -2.51
N GLY A 413 -13.76 3.70 -3.02
CA GLY A 413 -13.09 2.66 -2.25
C GLY A 413 -11.85 3.12 -1.47
N TYR A 414 -11.29 4.28 -1.81
CA TYR A 414 -10.11 4.84 -1.13
C TYR A 414 -10.49 5.64 0.11
N SER A 415 -11.66 6.30 0.07
CA SER A 415 -12.21 7.10 1.16
C SER A 415 -12.16 6.41 2.53
N PRO A 416 -12.68 5.17 2.72
CA PRO A 416 -12.61 4.48 4.02
C PRO A 416 -11.18 4.16 4.47
N VAL A 417 -10.30 3.82 3.53
CA VAL A 417 -8.88 3.55 3.81
C VAL A 417 -8.23 4.82 4.36
N PHE A 418 -8.46 5.96 3.74
CA PHE A 418 -7.89 7.23 4.17
C PHE A 418 -8.47 7.76 5.47
N GLU A 419 -9.70 7.41 5.84
CA GLU A 419 -10.20 7.68 7.20
C GLU A 419 -9.41 6.91 8.27
N VAL A 420 -9.09 5.64 8.02
CA VAL A 420 -8.22 4.86 8.93
C VAL A 420 -6.83 5.47 9.00
N LEU A 421 -6.23 5.82 7.86
CA LEU A 421 -4.91 6.45 7.83
C LEU A 421 -4.88 7.82 8.52
N LYS A 422 -5.95 8.61 8.41
CA LYS A 422 -6.13 9.89 9.09
C LYS A 422 -6.11 9.78 10.60
N LYS A 423 -6.73 8.73 11.17
CA LYS A 423 -6.66 8.43 12.61
C LYS A 423 -5.22 8.35 13.12
N HIS A 424 -4.29 7.92 12.28
CA HIS A 424 -2.87 7.77 12.60
C HIS A 424 -1.99 8.94 12.15
N SER A 425 -2.55 10.01 11.57
CA SER A 425 -1.80 11.19 11.11
C SER A 425 -0.65 10.87 10.15
N VAL A 426 -0.81 9.84 9.33
CA VAL A 426 0.26 9.37 8.42
C VAL A 426 0.48 10.34 7.26
N THR A 427 1.63 10.26 6.62
CA THR A 427 1.84 10.76 5.27
C THR A 427 1.60 9.62 4.28
N VAL A 428 0.72 9.84 3.31
CA VAL A 428 0.44 8.86 2.25
C VAL A 428 1.47 9.02 1.15
N LYS A 429 2.25 7.97 0.89
CA LYS A 429 3.19 7.93 -0.24
C LYS A 429 2.53 7.23 -1.41
N PHE A 430 2.24 7.99 -2.46
CA PHE A 430 1.61 7.51 -3.69
C PHE A 430 2.65 7.18 -4.75
N VAL A 431 2.46 6.05 -5.42
CA VAL A 431 3.35 5.59 -6.50
C VAL A 431 2.92 6.23 -7.82
N CYS A 432 3.74 7.13 -8.35
CA CYS A 432 3.52 7.83 -9.61
C CYS A 432 4.00 6.99 -10.80
N TYR A 433 3.10 6.79 -11.78
CA TYR A 433 3.40 6.11 -13.03
C TYR A 433 3.63 7.11 -14.17
N GLY A 434 4.60 6.82 -15.02
CA GLY A 434 4.99 7.64 -16.17
C GLY A 434 4.25 7.22 -17.45
N LEU A 435 4.51 7.93 -18.55
CA LEU A 435 3.73 7.82 -19.80
C LEU A 435 3.81 6.46 -20.48
N GLN A 436 4.82 5.63 -20.21
CA GLN A 436 5.13 4.44 -21.04
C GLN A 436 3.98 3.41 -21.14
N ILE A 437 2.94 3.55 -20.32
CA ILE A 437 1.72 2.73 -20.40
C ILE A 437 0.67 3.31 -21.39
N CYS A 438 0.72 4.60 -21.73
CA CYS A 438 -0.35 5.29 -22.46
C CYS A 438 -0.13 5.41 -23.97
N SER A 439 1.11 5.38 -24.48
CA SER A 439 1.34 5.83 -25.86
C SER A 439 1.38 4.76 -26.95
N TYR A 440 1.66 3.47 -26.66
CA TYR A 440 1.80 2.49 -27.75
C TYR A 440 1.32 1.04 -27.52
N GLU A 441 0.86 0.63 -26.33
CA GLU A 441 0.42 -0.76 -26.14
C GLU A 441 -0.92 -0.89 -25.36
N ASN A 442 -1.96 -1.16 -26.15
CA ASN A 442 -3.17 -1.94 -25.80
C ASN A 442 -4.34 -1.24 -25.08
N ASP A 443 -5.32 -0.79 -25.89
CA ASP A 443 -6.72 -0.50 -25.49
C ASP A 443 -7.37 -1.66 -24.67
N GLU A 444 -6.77 -2.86 -24.73
CA GLU A 444 -7.20 -4.03 -23.98
C GLU A 444 -7.04 -3.95 -22.45
N ALA A 445 -6.21 -3.03 -21.91
CA ALA A 445 -5.98 -2.93 -20.46
C ALA A 445 -7.01 -2.06 -19.72
N PHE A 446 -7.81 -1.25 -20.43
CA PHE A 446 -8.77 -0.29 -19.86
C PHE A 446 -8.15 0.53 -18.71
N ALA A 447 -6.89 0.94 -18.90
CA ALA A 447 -6.09 1.62 -17.91
C ALA A 447 -6.42 3.12 -17.81
N ASP A 448 -6.32 3.69 -16.61
CA ASP A 448 -6.45 5.13 -16.37
C ASP A 448 -5.56 5.62 -15.21
N PRO A 449 -4.23 5.70 -15.41
CA PRO A 449 -3.31 6.14 -14.35
C PRO A 449 -3.55 7.59 -13.92
N GLU A 450 -3.99 8.47 -14.83
CA GLU A 450 -4.30 9.87 -14.53
C GLU A 450 -5.59 9.99 -13.70
N GLY A 451 -6.65 9.30 -14.11
CA GLY A 451 -7.91 9.23 -13.36
C GLY A 451 -7.73 8.66 -11.96
N LEU A 452 -6.94 7.59 -11.83
CA LEU A 452 -6.58 7.02 -10.52
C LEU A 452 -5.79 8.01 -9.66
N SER A 453 -4.75 8.64 -10.23
CA SER A 453 -3.93 9.62 -9.50
C SER A 453 -4.81 10.77 -9.01
N TRP A 454 -5.69 11.28 -9.87
CA TRP A 454 -6.63 12.33 -9.50
C TRP A 454 -7.56 11.90 -8.36
N GLN A 455 -8.15 10.69 -8.42
CA GLN A 455 -9.04 10.18 -7.37
C GLN A 455 -8.31 10.06 -6.03
N VAL A 456 -7.16 9.38 -6.04
CA VAL A 456 -6.38 9.10 -4.82
C VAL A 456 -5.90 10.40 -4.18
N LEU A 457 -5.24 11.28 -4.95
CA LEU A 457 -4.65 12.50 -4.42
C LEU A 457 -5.70 13.44 -3.82
N ASN A 458 -6.82 13.66 -4.52
CA ASN A 458 -7.90 14.50 -3.99
C ASN A 458 -8.54 13.87 -2.76
N SER A 459 -8.76 12.56 -2.75
CA SER A 459 -9.34 11.86 -1.59
C SER A 459 -8.43 11.93 -0.35
N VAL A 460 -7.10 11.94 -0.52
CA VAL A 460 -6.14 12.17 0.58
C VAL A 460 -6.18 13.63 1.05
N TRP A 461 -6.09 14.59 0.13
CA TRP A 461 -6.04 16.02 0.46
C TRP A 461 -7.33 16.54 1.10
N ASP A 462 -8.50 16.11 0.62
CA ASP A 462 -9.81 16.49 1.20
C ASP A 462 -9.96 16.02 2.64
N ARG A 463 -9.18 15.01 3.06
CA ARG A 463 -9.12 14.51 4.44
C ARG A 463 -8.11 15.23 5.31
N GLY A 464 -7.31 16.13 4.74
CA GLY A 464 -6.24 16.86 5.44
C GLY A 464 -4.99 16.02 5.69
N LEU A 465 -4.84 14.90 4.98
CA LEU A 465 -3.64 14.08 5.03
C LEU A 465 -2.54 14.68 4.13
N LYS A 466 -1.29 14.41 4.49
CA LYS A 466 -0.12 14.78 3.68
C LYS A 466 0.12 13.73 2.61
N VAL A 467 0.55 14.18 1.44
CA VAL A 467 0.92 13.30 0.33
C VAL A 467 2.43 13.41 0.09
N ALA A 468 3.07 12.28 -0.21
CA ALA A 468 4.38 12.20 -0.84
C ALA A 468 4.28 11.39 -2.13
N GLY A 469 5.22 11.58 -3.04
CA GLY A 469 5.31 10.82 -4.29
C GLY A 469 6.48 9.85 -4.30
N GLU A 470 6.39 8.79 -5.10
CA GLU A 470 7.49 7.91 -5.46
C GLU A 470 7.39 7.58 -6.95
N ASN A 471 8.48 7.69 -7.73
CA ASN A 471 8.43 7.29 -9.13
C ASN A 471 8.50 5.77 -9.28
N THR A 472 7.87 5.25 -10.33
CA THR A 472 8.13 3.89 -10.79
C THR A 472 9.39 3.81 -11.65
N LEU A 473 9.93 2.59 -11.79
CA LEU A 473 11.15 2.31 -12.56
C LEU A 473 11.02 2.58 -14.08
N SER A 474 9.83 2.95 -14.57
CA SER A 474 9.59 3.32 -15.98
C SER A 474 9.59 4.84 -16.22
N CYS A 475 9.82 5.67 -15.19
CA CYS A 475 9.64 7.13 -15.25
C CYS A 475 10.96 7.93 -15.33
N TYR A 476 11.92 7.52 -16.15
CA TYR A 476 13.22 8.20 -16.23
C TYR A 476 13.35 9.15 -17.42
N ASP A 477 12.39 9.16 -18.33
CA ASP A 477 12.36 10.09 -19.45
C ASP A 477 11.90 11.48 -19.02
N LYS A 478 12.36 12.52 -19.72
CA LYS A 478 12.05 13.93 -19.42
C LYS A 478 10.55 14.19 -19.27
N GLU A 479 9.76 13.58 -20.14
CA GLU A 479 8.31 13.73 -20.22
C GLU A 479 7.59 13.01 -19.06
N GLY A 480 8.11 11.88 -18.58
CA GLY A 480 7.71 11.27 -17.31
C GLY A 480 8.05 12.14 -16.09
N CYS A 481 9.26 12.70 -16.05
CA CYS A 481 9.70 13.61 -14.99
C CYS A 481 8.82 14.87 -14.89
N LEU A 482 8.49 15.50 -16.02
CA LEU A 482 7.62 16.69 -16.05
C LEU A 482 6.22 16.39 -15.49
N ARG A 483 5.61 15.27 -15.88
CA ARG A 483 4.32 14.84 -15.34
C ARG A 483 4.36 14.59 -13.84
N ILE A 484 5.45 14.00 -13.35
CA ILE A 484 5.66 13.82 -11.90
C ILE A 484 5.69 15.18 -11.21
N ILE A 485 6.40 16.17 -11.76
CA ILE A 485 6.47 17.52 -11.19
C ILE A 485 5.09 18.18 -11.19
N GLU A 486 4.33 18.07 -12.28
CA GLU A 486 2.96 18.59 -12.36
C GLU A 486 2.01 17.92 -11.35
N THR A 487 2.15 16.61 -11.15
CA THR A 487 1.38 15.86 -10.16
C THR A 487 1.78 16.26 -8.74
N ALA A 488 3.08 16.48 -8.49
CA ALA A 488 3.60 16.85 -7.19
C ALA A 488 3.30 18.30 -6.80
N LYS A 489 3.21 19.20 -7.78
CA LYS A 489 2.89 20.62 -7.58
C LYS A 489 1.96 21.14 -8.69
N PRO A 490 0.66 20.80 -8.62
CA PRO A 490 -0.28 21.24 -9.65
C PRO A 490 -0.36 22.78 -9.70
N ARG A 491 0.00 23.38 -10.84
CA ARG A 491 0.15 24.84 -10.99
C ARG A 491 -1.17 25.61 -10.78
N ASN A 492 -2.29 24.98 -11.14
CA ASN A 492 -3.62 25.59 -11.16
C ASN A 492 -4.53 25.06 -10.04
N ASP A 493 -3.98 24.42 -9.02
CA ASP A 493 -4.79 23.96 -7.89
C ASP A 493 -5.23 25.16 -7.02
N PRO A 494 -6.54 25.43 -6.88
CA PRO A 494 -7.04 26.59 -6.14
C PRO A 494 -6.71 26.53 -4.64
N ASP A 495 -6.51 25.33 -4.11
CA ASP A 495 -6.17 25.06 -2.71
C ASP A 495 -4.64 25.07 -2.45
N ARG A 496 -3.83 25.27 -3.51
CA ARG A 496 -2.36 25.24 -3.48
C ARG A 496 -1.81 23.93 -2.90
N ARG A 497 -2.50 22.83 -3.17
CA ARG A 497 -2.09 21.48 -2.77
C ARG A 497 -0.81 21.09 -3.50
N HIS A 498 0.08 20.42 -2.79
CA HIS A 498 1.37 19.94 -3.29
C HIS A 498 1.86 18.80 -2.41
N PHE A 499 2.86 18.06 -2.88
CA PHE A 499 3.48 16.97 -2.12
C PHE A 499 4.36 17.53 -1.00
N SER A 500 4.36 16.85 0.14
CA SER A 500 5.22 17.18 1.28
C SER A 500 6.69 16.81 1.03
N PHE A 501 6.94 15.82 0.17
CA PHE A 501 8.25 15.44 -0.35
C PHE A 501 8.06 14.46 -1.53
N PHE A 502 9.13 14.23 -2.28
CA PHE A 502 9.17 13.24 -3.36
C PHE A 502 10.31 12.25 -3.14
N VAL A 503 10.06 10.97 -3.39
CA VAL A 503 11.05 9.89 -3.34
C VAL A 503 11.45 9.50 -4.75
N TYR A 504 12.71 9.74 -5.09
CA TYR A 504 13.30 9.29 -6.34
C TYR A 504 13.91 7.90 -6.16
N GLN A 505 13.28 6.89 -6.74
CA GLN A 505 13.82 5.54 -6.88
C GLN A 505 14.73 5.49 -8.10
N GLN A 506 16.00 5.13 -7.88
CA GLN A 506 17.00 5.02 -8.94
C GLN A 506 16.80 3.75 -9.79
N PRO A 507 17.23 3.77 -11.08
CA PRO A 507 17.32 2.56 -11.88
C PRO A 507 18.34 1.58 -11.27
N SER A 508 18.11 0.28 -11.39
CA SER A 508 19.06 -0.74 -10.91
C SER A 508 20.44 -0.56 -11.56
N PRO A 509 21.56 -0.75 -10.82
CA PRO A 509 22.92 -0.55 -11.33
C PRO A 509 23.28 -1.44 -12.55
N LEU A 510 22.49 -2.48 -12.84
CA LEU A 510 22.63 -3.30 -14.05
C LEU A 510 22.19 -2.58 -15.34
N VAL A 511 21.41 -1.51 -15.22
CA VAL A 511 21.13 -0.60 -16.34
C VAL A 511 22.32 0.34 -16.49
N GLN A 512 23.34 -0.19 -17.17
CA GLN A 512 24.51 0.49 -17.74
C GLN A 512 24.59 2.03 -17.56
N GLY A 513 25.50 2.43 -16.67
CA GLY A 513 26.59 3.35 -17.02
C GLY A 513 26.29 4.85 -17.09
N VAL A 514 25.05 5.30 -16.97
CA VAL A 514 24.72 6.72 -16.88
C VAL A 514 23.53 6.87 -15.95
N ILE A 515 23.76 7.19 -14.66
CA ILE A 515 22.83 8.09 -13.98
C ILE A 515 22.71 9.24 -14.97
N CYS A 516 21.53 9.51 -15.53
CA CYS A 516 21.34 10.70 -16.33
C CYS A 516 21.35 11.89 -15.35
N LEU A 517 22.54 12.19 -14.84
CA LEU A 517 22.83 13.21 -13.84
C LEU A 517 22.20 14.54 -14.22
N PRO A 518 22.18 14.96 -15.51
CA PRO A 518 21.49 16.17 -15.91
C PRO A 518 19.96 16.10 -15.69
N ASP A 519 19.33 14.96 -15.93
CA ASP A 519 17.87 14.82 -15.80
C ASP A 519 17.45 14.76 -14.32
N LEU A 520 18.23 14.10 -13.46
CA LEU A 520 17.99 14.09 -12.02
C LEU A 520 18.26 15.47 -11.40
N ASP A 521 19.34 16.15 -11.80
CA ASP A 521 19.64 17.53 -11.36
C ASP A 521 18.51 18.49 -11.78
N TYR A 522 18.06 18.41 -13.04
CA TYR A 522 16.93 19.18 -13.53
C TYR A 522 15.65 18.88 -12.75
N PHE A 523 15.35 17.60 -12.51
CA PHE A 523 14.18 17.19 -11.72
C PHE A 523 14.22 17.76 -10.30
N ILE A 524 15.37 17.67 -9.63
CA ILE A 524 15.56 18.22 -8.28
C ILE A 524 15.36 19.74 -8.28
N LYS A 525 15.97 20.46 -9.22
CA LYS A 525 15.80 21.92 -9.36
C LYS A 525 14.34 22.32 -9.60
N CYS A 526 13.59 21.56 -10.41
CA CYS A 526 12.16 21.78 -10.61
C CYS A 526 11.37 21.54 -9.32
N MET A 527 11.69 20.47 -8.59
CA MET A 527 11.10 20.15 -7.29
C MET A 527 11.46 21.16 -6.20
N HIS A 528 12.60 21.83 -6.30
CA HIS A 528 12.96 22.91 -5.38
C HIS A 528 12.37 24.26 -5.78
N GLY A 529 12.05 24.45 -7.06
CA GLY A 529 11.60 25.73 -7.61
C GLY A 529 12.75 26.68 -7.95
N ASP A 530 13.95 26.13 -8.20
CA ASP A 530 15.23 26.84 -8.34
C ASP A 530 15.75 26.80 -9.80
N ILE A 531 14.92 27.05 -10.80
CA ILE A 531 15.39 27.12 -12.19
C ILE A 531 15.93 28.53 -12.48
N THR A 532 17.20 28.78 -12.19
CA THR A 532 17.87 29.94 -12.81
C THR A 532 17.84 29.76 -14.33
N GLY A 533 17.29 30.73 -15.07
CA GLY A 533 16.94 30.68 -16.50
C GLY A 533 18.05 30.40 -17.52
N ASP A 534 19.18 29.80 -17.12
CA ASP A 534 20.34 29.49 -17.96
C ASP A 534 20.47 27.98 -18.30
N LEU A 535 19.45 27.17 -18.03
CA LEU A 535 19.41 25.74 -18.42
C LEU A 535 18.23 25.47 -19.37
N VAL A 536 18.19 26.20 -20.47
CA VAL A 536 17.52 25.74 -21.70
C VAL A 536 18.64 25.26 -22.64
N PRO A 537 18.62 24.01 -23.13
CA PRO A 537 19.62 23.53 -24.09
C PRO A 537 19.56 24.27 -25.43
#